data_AF-A0AAI8TRJ1-F1
#
_entry.id   AF-A0AAI8TRJ1-F1
#
_cell.length_a   1.000
_cell.length_b   1.000
_cell.length_c   1.000
_cell.angle_alpha   90.00
_cell.angle_beta   90.00
_cell.angle_gamma   90.00
#
_symmetry.space_group_name_H-M   'P 1'
#
loop_
_entity.id
_entity.type
_entity.pdbx_description
1 polymer ?
#
loop_
_entity_poly.entity_id
_entity_poly.type
_entity_poly.pdbx_seq_one_letter_code
_entity_poly.pdbx_strand_id
1 'polypeptide(L)'
;MKLCIVGGVVAVLLAGGLIASAPPASAGCQYGGPVISKCDGPVQPDGTWQRCIGVYSYVPSGLSSHLVPVKRCDLMGPGHDYPGDFVFADPPVHIND
;
A
#
# COMPACT_ATOMS: atom_id res chain seq x y z
N MET A 1 -5.89 28.74 -33.99
CA MET A 1 -5.48 29.39 -32.72
C MET A 1 -6.54 29.23 -31.62
N LYS A 2 -7.78 29.70 -31.80
CA LYS A 2 -8.87 29.57 -30.79
C LYS A 2 -9.24 28.13 -30.41
N LEU A 3 -9.32 27.22 -31.40
CA LEU A 3 -9.66 25.81 -31.16
C LEU A 3 -8.59 25.05 -30.35
N CYS A 4 -7.32 25.40 -30.53
CA CYS A 4 -6.20 24.76 -29.82
C CYS A 4 -6.19 25.14 -28.33
N ILE A 5 -6.60 26.36 -28.00
CA ILE A 5 -6.73 26.83 -26.61
C ILE A 5 -7.87 26.09 -25.90
N VAL A 6 -9.02 25.93 -26.57
CA VAL A 6 -10.17 25.22 -26.00
C VAL A 6 -9.84 23.74 -25.76
N GLY A 7 -9.18 23.07 -26.71
CA GLY A 7 -8.74 21.68 -26.54
C GLY A 7 -7.74 21.51 -25.38
N GLY A 8 -6.80 22.43 -25.23
CA GLY A 8 -5.84 22.41 -24.12
C GLY A 8 -6.51 22.58 -22.76
N VAL A 9 -7.48 23.49 -22.64
CA VAL A 9 -8.21 23.74 -21.39
C VAL A 9 -9.04 22.50 -20.98
N VAL A 10 -9.70 21.84 -21.93
CA VAL A 10 -10.46 20.61 -21.65
C VAL A 10 -9.55 19.49 -21.16
N ALA A 11 -8.38 19.30 -21.79
CA ALA A 11 -7.43 18.27 -21.38
C ALA A 11 -6.89 18.50 -19.96
N VAL A 12 -6.56 19.75 -19.61
CA VAL A 12 -6.09 20.11 -18.26
C VAL A 12 -7.19 19.94 -17.21
N LEU A 13 -8.44 20.30 -17.52
CA LEU A 13 -9.57 20.13 -16.62
C LEU A 13 -9.90 18.65 -16.36
N LEU A 14 -9.84 17.81 -17.40
CA LEU A 14 -10.04 16.37 -17.25
C LEU A 14 -8.91 15.73 -16.42
N ALA A 15 -7.66 16.09 -16.68
CA ALA A 15 -6.53 15.61 -15.90
C ALA A 15 -6.60 16.07 -14.43
N GLY A 16 -6.92 17.35 -14.18
CA GLY A 16 -7.08 17.89 -12.83
C GLY A 16 -8.26 17.27 -12.08
N GLY A 17 -9.37 17.00 -12.77
CA GLY A 17 -10.54 16.33 -12.20
C GLY A 17 -10.24 14.89 -11.76
N LEU A 18 -9.43 14.15 -12.52
CA LEU A 18 -9.00 12.79 -12.16
C LEU A 18 -8.08 12.79 -10.93
N ILE A 19 -7.22 13.79 -10.77
CA ILE A 19 -6.34 13.92 -9.60
C ILE A 19 -7.14 14.30 -8.34
N ALA A 20 -8.13 15.19 -8.48
CA ALA A 20 -8.95 15.64 -7.36
C ALA A 20 -10.01 14.63 -6.89
N SER A 21 -10.40 13.71 -7.77
CA SER A 21 -11.35 12.62 -7.46
C SER A 21 -10.67 11.32 -7.03
N ALA A 22 -9.34 11.27 -7.06
CA ALA A 22 -8.63 10.18 -6.42
C ALA A 22 -9.00 10.20 -4.94
N PRO A 23 -9.52 9.08 -4.38
CA PRO A 23 -9.73 9.00 -2.95
C PRO A 23 -8.40 9.37 -2.26
N PRO A 24 -8.44 10.10 -1.13
CA PRO A 24 -7.23 10.31 -0.35
C PRO A 24 -6.57 8.95 -0.16
N ALA A 25 -5.24 8.91 -0.23
CA ALA A 25 -4.49 7.72 0.17
C ALA A 25 -4.65 7.56 1.69
N SER A 26 -5.84 7.16 2.13
CA SER A 26 -6.10 6.48 3.38
C SER A 26 -5.45 5.12 3.20
N ALA A 27 -4.14 5.11 3.38
CA ALA A 27 -3.40 3.88 3.47
C ALA A 27 -3.90 3.28 4.77
N GLY A 28 -4.81 2.29 4.69
CA GLY A 28 -5.37 1.61 5.85
C GLY A 28 -4.24 0.99 6.64
N CYS A 29 -3.64 1.80 7.51
CA CYS A 29 -2.34 1.57 8.09
C CYS A 29 -2.52 1.43 9.58
N GLN A 30 -2.28 0.22 10.06
CA GLN A 30 -2.15 -0.03 11.48
C GLN A 30 -0.68 0.07 11.88
N TYR A 31 -0.44 0.84 12.93
CA TYR A 31 0.87 1.02 13.53
C TYR A 31 0.88 0.40 14.93
N GLY A 32 2.00 -0.21 15.29
CA GLY A 32 2.15 -0.94 16.55
C GLY A 32 1.81 -2.43 16.43
N GLY A 33 2.12 -3.19 17.49
CA GLY A 33 2.03 -4.64 17.49
C GLY A 33 3.34 -5.33 17.06
N PRO A 34 3.28 -6.52 16.42
CA PRO A 34 4.47 -7.33 16.10
C PRO A 34 5.28 -6.79 14.90
N VAL A 35 4.79 -5.75 14.21
CA VAL A 35 5.45 -5.10 13.07
C VAL A 35 5.54 -3.59 13.30
N ILE A 36 6.46 -2.93 12.59
CA ILE A 36 6.65 -1.48 12.63
C ILE A 36 5.42 -0.76 12.08
N SER A 37 4.94 -1.24 10.94
CA SER A 37 3.74 -0.76 10.28
C SER A 37 3.11 -1.89 9.48
N LYS A 38 1.80 -1.83 9.29
CA LYS A 38 1.04 -2.69 8.38
C LYS A 38 0.06 -1.82 7.62
N CYS A 39 0.17 -1.80 6.30
CA CYS A 39 -0.63 -0.96 5.44
C CYS A 39 -1.21 -1.76 4.29
N ASP A 40 -2.49 -1.57 4.02
CA ASP A 40 -3.14 -2.14 2.85
C ASP A 40 -3.27 -1.09 1.74
N GLY A 41 -2.94 -1.50 0.51
CA GLY A 41 -3.19 -0.75 -0.70
C GLY A 41 -4.64 -0.92 -1.17
N PRO A 42 -5.07 -0.21 -2.21
CA PRO A 42 -6.45 -0.27 -2.67
C PRO A 42 -6.87 -1.70 -3.03
N VAL A 43 -8.15 -2.02 -2.83
CA VAL A 43 -8.73 -3.30 -3.28
C VAL A 43 -8.93 -3.25 -4.79
N GLN A 44 -8.44 -4.27 -5.50
CA GLN A 44 -8.59 -4.51 -6.93
C GLN A 44 -9.99 -5.06 -7.25
N PRO A 45 -10.47 -4.95 -8.50
CA PRO A 45 -11.80 -5.44 -8.90
C PRO A 45 -12.00 -6.96 -8.74
N ASP A 46 -10.91 -7.73 -8.65
CA ASP A 46 -10.92 -9.16 -8.34
C ASP A 46 -11.00 -9.46 -6.83
N GLY A 47 -11.04 -8.42 -5.99
CA GLY A 47 -11.10 -8.53 -4.53
C GLY A 47 -9.75 -8.71 -3.87
N THR A 48 -8.64 -8.66 -4.61
CA THR A 48 -7.29 -8.71 -4.04
C THR A 48 -6.83 -7.33 -3.57
N TRP A 49 -5.87 -7.27 -2.67
CA TRP A 49 -5.20 -6.03 -2.30
C TRP A 49 -3.77 -6.29 -1.90
N GLN A 50 -2.90 -5.29 -2.03
CA GLN A 50 -1.52 -5.45 -1.61
C GLN A 50 -1.36 -5.04 -0.14
N ARG A 51 -0.88 -5.96 0.70
CA ARG A 51 -0.50 -5.65 2.08
C ARG A 51 1.00 -5.48 2.19
N CYS A 52 1.43 -4.39 2.81
CA CYS A 52 2.84 -4.11 3.10
C CYS A 52 3.08 -4.00 4.60
N ILE A 53 4.02 -4.79 5.13
CA ILE A 53 4.49 -4.70 6.51
C ILE A 53 5.92 -4.16 6.60
N GLY A 54 6.17 -3.31 7.59
CA GLY A 54 7.51 -2.92 8.02
C GLY A 54 8.01 -3.89 9.08
N VAL A 55 9.10 -4.61 8.81
CA VAL A 55 9.73 -5.55 9.76
C VAL A 55 11.20 -5.23 9.93
N TYR A 56 11.80 -5.70 11.01
CA TYR A 56 13.24 -5.62 11.19
C TYR A 56 13.93 -6.79 10.52
N SER A 57 14.87 -6.50 9.63
CA SER A 57 15.79 -7.50 9.08
C SER A 57 17.13 -7.42 9.81
N TYR A 58 17.68 -8.59 10.14
CA TYR A 58 18.98 -8.69 10.80
C TYR A 58 20.10 -8.64 9.76
N VAL A 59 21.03 -7.70 9.94
CA VAL A 59 22.24 -7.56 9.12
C VAL A 59 23.44 -8.04 9.94
N PRO A 60 24.03 -9.20 9.60
CA PRO A 60 25.23 -9.68 10.27
C PRO A 60 26.42 -8.79 9.90
N SER A 61 27.13 -8.30 10.90
CA SER A 61 28.34 -7.46 10.74
C SER A 61 29.36 -7.72 11.85
N GLY A 62 29.43 -8.97 12.33
CA GLY A 62 30.27 -9.34 13.47
C GLY A 62 29.79 -8.70 14.77
N LEU A 63 30.68 -8.00 15.48
CA LEU A 63 30.36 -7.28 16.72
C LEU A 63 29.45 -6.05 16.51
N SER A 64 29.28 -5.60 15.27
CA SER A 64 28.45 -4.44 14.91
C SER A 64 27.16 -4.84 14.17
N SER A 65 26.65 -6.05 14.45
CA SER A 65 25.40 -6.52 13.86
C SER A 65 24.23 -5.64 14.31
N HIS A 66 23.30 -5.36 13.40
CA HIS A 66 22.23 -4.40 13.63
C HIS A 66 20.95 -4.80 12.91
N LEU A 67 19.84 -4.19 13.33
CA LEU A 67 18.53 -4.36 12.71
C LEU A 67 18.25 -3.17 11.79
N VAL A 68 17.79 -3.45 10.59
CA VAL A 68 17.34 -2.42 9.64
C VAL A 68 15.86 -2.59 9.34
N PRO A 69 15.08 -1.51 9.28
CA PRO A 69 13.69 -1.60 8.87
C PRO A 69 13.64 -1.95 7.37
N VAL A 70 12.88 -2.99 7.03
CA VAL A 70 12.62 -3.40 5.65
C VAL A 70 11.11 -3.48 5.41
N LYS A 71 10.71 -3.22 4.17
CA LYS A 71 9.32 -3.36 3.73
C LYS A 71 9.15 -4.69 3.01
N ARG A 72 8.22 -5.52 3.49
CA ARG A 72 7.72 -6.71 2.79
C ARG A 72 6.31 -6.41 2.28
N CYS A 73 6.05 -6.63 1.00
CA CYS A 73 4.70 -6.50 0.43
C CYS A 73 4.29 -7.80 -0.25
N ASP A 74 3.02 -8.19 -0.10
CA ASP A 74 2.43 -9.38 -0.70
C ASP A 74 0.93 -9.17 -1.00
N LEU A 75 0.33 -10.04 -1.81
CA LEU A 75 -1.04 -9.96 -2.32
C LEU A 75 -2.05 -10.70 -1.43
N MET A 76 -2.83 -9.95 -0.67
CA MET A 76 -3.95 -10.51 0.09
C MET A 76 -5.20 -10.66 -0.79
N GLY A 77 -6.11 -11.54 -0.37
CA GLY A 77 -7.44 -11.69 -0.96
C GLY A 77 -7.78 -13.13 -1.34
N PRO A 78 -8.86 -13.33 -2.11
CA PRO A 78 -9.31 -14.65 -2.51
C PRO A 78 -8.20 -15.44 -3.24
N GLY A 79 -8.06 -16.73 -2.88
CA GLY A 79 -7.07 -17.61 -3.51
C GLY A 79 -5.63 -17.45 -3.00
N HIS A 80 -5.39 -16.58 -2.02
CA HIS A 80 -4.10 -16.46 -1.33
C HIS A 80 -4.25 -16.93 0.11
N ASP A 81 -3.49 -17.97 0.48
CA ASP A 81 -3.41 -18.49 1.83
C ASP A 81 -2.05 -18.16 2.46
N TYR A 82 -2.07 -17.67 3.70
CA TYR A 82 -0.87 -17.32 4.47
C TYR A 82 -0.76 -18.18 5.73
N PRO A 83 -0.61 -19.51 5.60
CA PRO A 83 -0.62 -20.42 6.74
C PRO A 83 0.57 -20.13 7.66
N GLY A 84 0.27 -19.65 8.87
CA GLY A 84 1.26 -19.41 9.93
C GLY A 84 1.92 -18.03 9.92
N ASP A 85 1.69 -17.19 8.91
CA ASP A 85 2.18 -15.80 8.90
C ASP A 85 1.11 -14.85 9.47
N PHE A 86 0.74 -15.05 10.74
CA PHE A 86 -0.22 -14.18 11.43
C PHE A 86 0.29 -12.74 11.53
N VAL A 87 1.60 -12.55 11.61
CA VAL A 87 2.25 -11.24 11.66
C VAL A 87 1.96 -10.45 10.38
N PHE A 88 1.87 -11.11 9.23
CA PHE A 88 1.44 -10.50 7.97
C PHE A 88 -0.08 -10.52 7.79
N ALA A 89 -0.71 -11.67 7.95
CA ALA A 89 -2.08 -11.92 7.55
C ALA A 89 -3.15 -11.42 8.54
N ASP A 90 -2.84 -11.17 9.82
CA ASP A 90 -3.82 -10.71 10.80
C ASP A 90 -3.92 -9.17 10.88
N PRO A 91 -5.10 -8.54 10.75
CA PRO A 91 -6.39 -9.15 10.49
C PRO A 91 -6.50 -9.65 9.04
N PRO A 92 -7.22 -10.75 8.78
CA PRO A 92 -7.33 -11.36 7.43
C PRO A 92 -8.12 -10.52 6.43
N VAL A 93 -8.78 -9.48 6.92
CA VAL A 93 -9.56 -8.54 6.11
C VAL A 93 -8.73 -7.32 5.72
N HIS A 94 -9.15 -6.65 4.64
CA HIS A 94 -8.58 -5.37 4.23
C HIS A 94 -8.73 -4.35 5.36
N ILE A 95 -7.63 -3.67 5.71
CA ILE A 95 -7.63 -2.59 6.68
C ILE A 95 -8.26 -1.38 5.99
N ASN A 96 -9.47 -1.04 6.42
CA ASN A 96 -10.12 0.22 6.07
C ASN A 96 -9.92 1.19 7.23
N ASP A 97 -9.58 2.44 6.95
CA ASP A 97 -9.64 3.52 7.95
C ASP A 97 -11.10 3.84 8.33
#